data_AF-A0ABD2VUM4-F1
#
_entry.id   AF-A0ABD2VUM4-F1
#
_cell.length_a   1.000
_cell.length_b   1.000
_cell.length_c   1.000
_cell.angle_alpha   90.00
_cell.angle_beta   90.00
_cell.angle_gamma   90.00
#
_symmetry.space_group_name_H-M   'P 1'
#
loop_
_entity.id
_entity.type
_entity.pdbx_description
1 polymer ?
#
loop_
_entity_poly.entity_id
_entity_poly.type
_entity_poly.pdbx_seq_one_letter_code
_entity_poly.pdbx_strand_id
1 'polypeptide(L)'
;MSSTSTNTISTWKKWGPADSGPGGRISGSVCGLDPKFCDAPASIAPYEWPDDITKWPICRKINPFSQRFRSKQESNGPGNANFPIGYKDKMAEHMVCEVIGHPCCIGIHGTCRITTKEYCDFVHGYFHEEASLCSQVECLHDVCGMIPFLHPEWPDQFYRLFTTTFLHAGIFHIAITLLVQYFLMRDLEKLTGSVRIALIYFIGALAGNLASAIFVPYRAEVGPAGAHFALLATLVVEVLHCWPMLKYPRRALSKLMIILVGLLMLGVLPWVDNYAHLFGFIFGFLAAYALMPFISFGHYDRRRKIFVIWICSLLILGLFGLLLALFYNVPMYECELCKLFNCIPFTRDFCASQNINFKREEPV
;
A
#
# COMPACT_ATOMS: atom_id res chain seq x y z
N MET A 1 41.55 8.90 -18.48
CA MET A 1 40.39 9.69 -18.97
C MET A 1 39.49 9.93 -17.76
N SER A 2 39.52 11.14 -17.20
CA SER A 2 38.66 11.52 -16.08
C SER A 2 37.25 11.77 -16.60
N SER A 3 36.31 10.90 -16.23
CA SER A 3 34.88 11.19 -16.36
C SER A 3 34.50 12.20 -15.29
N THR A 4 34.39 13.47 -15.67
CA THR A 4 33.69 14.48 -14.88
C THR A 4 32.19 14.24 -15.00
N SER A 5 31.68 13.20 -14.33
CA SER A 5 30.25 13.03 -14.10
C SER A 5 29.85 13.96 -12.95
N THR A 6 29.27 15.11 -13.28
CA THR A 6 28.57 15.94 -12.29
C THR A 6 27.40 15.13 -11.75
N ASN A 7 27.43 14.79 -10.45
CA ASN A 7 26.39 14.03 -9.72
C ASN A 7 25.08 14.81 -9.54
N THR A 8 24.75 15.71 -10.45
CA THR A 8 23.58 16.58 -10.37
C THR A 8 22.55 16.11 -11.38
N ILE A 9 21.54 15.37 -10.90
CA ILE A 9 20.45 14.83 -11.74
C ILE A 9 19.52 15.96 -12.22
N SER A 10 19.41 17.05 -11.45
CA SER A 10 18.74 18.30 -11.84
C SER A 10 19.14 19.44 -10.90
N THR A 11 19.02 20.69 -11.35
CA THR A 11 19.28 21.90 -10.55
C THR A 11 17.99 22.68 -10.30
N TRP A 12 17.64 22.90 -9.03
CA TRP A 12 16.50 23.74 -8.65
C TRP A 12 16.81 25.23 -8.81
N LYS A 13 16.10 25.93 -9.71
CA LYS A 13 16.23 27.40 -9.84
C LYS A 13 15.33 28.09 -8.80
N LYS A 14 15.96 28.80 -7.86
CA LYS A 14 15.28 29.63 -6.87
C LYS A 14 15.18 31.06 -7.41
N TRP A 15 13.96 31.56 -7.54
CA TRP A 15 13.70 32.92 -8.00
C TRP A 15 13.62 33.88 -6.81
N GLY A 16 14.09 35.11 -7.00
CA GLY A 16 14.15 36.11 -5.94
C GLY A 16 12.95 37.06 -5.99
N PRO A 17 12.69 37.85 -4.93
CA PRO A 17 11.66 38.90 -4.93
C PRO A 17 11.85 39.96 -6.04
N ALA A 18 13.08 40.08 -6.56
CA ALA A 18 13.44 40.99 -7.65
C ALA A 18 13.45 40.33 -9.04
N ASP A 19 13.44 39.00 -9.12
CA ASP A 19 13.49 38.20 -10.35
C ASP A 19 12.46 37.06 -10.22
N SER A 20 11.18 37.42 -10.29
CA SER A 20 10.07 36.47 -10.21
C SER A 20 10.10 35.51 -11.38
N GLY A 21 9.94 34.22 -11.10
CA GLY A 21 9.73 33.20 -12.12
C GLY A 21 8.45 33.45 -12.95
N PRO A 22 8.24 32.70 -14.04
CA PRO A 22 7.10 32.89 -14.92
C PRO A 22 5.77 32.91 -14.15
N GLY A 23 5.01 34.00 -14.24
CA GLY A 23 3.73 34.13 -13.52
C GLY A 23 3.83 34.46 -12.03
N GLY A 24 4.94 35.04 -11.56
CA GLY A 24 5.09 35.46 -10.15
C GLY A 24 5.57 34.36 -9.21
N ARG A 25 6.01 33.22 -9.75
CA ARG A 25 6.50 32.09 -8.96
C ARG A 25 7.84 32.45 -8.29
N ILE A 26 7.93 32.22 -6.98
CA ILE A 26 9.14 32.48 -6.17
C ILE A 26 10.12 31.28 -6.16
N SER A 27 9.69 30.13 -6.68
CA SER A 27 10.52 28.93 -6.82
C SER A 27 10.01 28.05 -7.94
N GLY A 28 10.91 27.39 -8.64
CA GLY A 28 10.57 26.34 -9.59
C GLY A 28 11.68 26.12 -10.62
N SER A 29 11.92 24.88 -10.95
CA SER A 29 12.55 24.55 -12.23
C SER A 29 12.03 23.19 -12.59
N VAL A 30 11.32 23.15 -13.69
CA VAL A 30 10.81 21.94 -14.28
C VAL A 30 11.33 21.90 -15.68
N CYS A 31 12.50 21.28 -15.81
CA CYS A 31 13.11 21.01 -17.09
C CYS A 31 12.11 20.38 -18.03
N GLY A 32 11.58 21.17 -18.96
CA GLY A 32 10.57 20.71 -19.91
C GLY A 32 9.14 20.52 -19.37
N LEU A 33 8.83 20.82 -18.09
CA LEU A 33 7.51 20.52 -17.50
C LEU A 33 6.68 21.76 -17.14
N ASP A 34 7.07 22.99 -17.52
CA ASP A 34 6.23 24.16 -17.26
C ASP A 34 4.85 24.00 -17.95
N PRO A 35 3.73 24.04 -17.20
CA PRO A 35 2.38 23.84 -17.75
C PRO A 35 2.02 24.79 -18.89
N LYS A 36 2.62 26.00 -18.92
CA LYS A 36 2.39 27.01 -19.97
C LYS A 36 2.87 26.58 -21.35
N PHE A 37 3.79 25.63 -21.41
CA PHE A 37 4.39 25.12 -22.64
C PHE A 37 3.76 23.79 -23.07
N CYS A 38 2.82 23.25 -22.30
CA CYS A 38 2.07 22.06 -22.67
C CYS A 38 0.83 22.41 -23.49
N ASP A 39 0.74 21.88 -24.70
CA ASP A 39 -0.43 22.03 -25.57
C ASP A 39 -1.50 20.96 -25.28
N ALA A 40 -1.10 19.79 -24.76
CA ALA A 40 -2.00 18.67 -24.52
C ALA A 40 -1.62 17.85 -23.28
N PRO A 41 -2.39 17.93 -22.17
CA PRO A 41 -3.50 18.87 -21.94
C PRO A 41 -3.00 20.30 -21.69
N ALA A 42 -3.68 21.32 -22.23
CA ALA A 42 -3.31 22.72 -21.97
C ALA A 42 -3.71 23.16 -20.56
N SER A 43 -2.84 23.90 -19.87
CA SER A 43 -3.13 24.52 -18.57
C SER A 43 -3.62 25.95 -18.76
N ILE A 44 -4.92 26.12 -19.02
CA ILE A 44 -5.57 27.43 -19.23
C ILE A 44 -6.85 27.55 -18.41
N ALA A 45 -7.17 28.75 -17.91
CA ALA A 45 -8.42 29.00 -17.19
C ALA A 45 -9.65 28.53 -17.99
N PRO A 46 -10.60 27.80 -17.38
CA PRO A 46 -10.71 27.46 -15.95
C PRO A 46 -10.02 26.14 -15.52
N TYR A 47 -9.32 25.44 -16.42
CA TYR A 47 -8.67 24.14 -16.20
C TYR A 47 -7.15 24.27 -15.98
N GLU A 48 -6.73 25.27 -15.20
CA GLU A 48 -5.31 25.44 -14.88
C GLU A 48 -4.79 24.29 -14.04
N TRP A 49 -3.59 23.82 -14.34
CA TRP A 49 -2.93 22.81 -13.53
C TRP A 49 -2.64 23.40 -12.14
N PRO A 50 -2.79 22.61 -11.07
CA PRO A 50 -2.53 23.07 -9.71
C PRO A 50 -1.04 23.42 -9.53
N ASP A 51 -0.71 24.24 -8.53
CA ASP A 51 0.69 24.56 -8.23
C ASP A 51 1.47 23.37 -7.68
N ASP A 52 0.78 22.36 -7.13
CA ASP A 52 1.37 21.10 -6.70
C ASP A 52 1.79 20.27 -7.92
N ILE A 53 3.11 20.24 -8.16
CA ILE A 53 3.75 19.51 -9.27
C ILE A 53 3.41 18.02 -9.27
N THR A 54 3.14 17.43 -8.11
CA THR A 54 2.85 16.00 -8.02
C THR A 54 1.53 15.63 -8.71
N LYS A 55 0.65 16.60 -8.92
CA LYS A 55 -0.65 16.42 -9.57
C LYS A 55 -0.65 16.77 -11.07
N TRP A 56 0.51 17.03 -11.65
CA TRP A 56 0.60 17.42 -13.06
C TRP A 56 0.42 16.21 -13.99
N PRO A 57 -0.48 16.30 -14.98
CA PRO A 57 -0.66 15.22 -15.96
C PRO A 57 0.55 15.13 -16.90
N ILE A 58 0.66 14.00 -17.61
CA ILE A 58 1.68 13.81 -18.64
C ILE A 58 1.45 14.79 -19.79
N CYS A 59 2.45 15.60 -20.08
CA CYS A 59 2.42 16.50 -21.23
C CYS A 59 2.74 15.74 -22.52
N ARG A 60 1.72 15.41 -23.31
CA ARG A 60 1.87 14.64 -24.56
C ARG A 60 2.36 15.48 -25.73
N LYS A 61 2.04 16.78 -25.73
CA LYS A 61 2.41 17.70 -26.78
C LYS A 61 2.89 19.00 -26.18
N ILE A 62 4.10 19.40 -26.58
CA ILE A 62 4.73 20.65 -26.17
C ILE A 62 4.66 21.64 -27.33
N ASN A 63 4.49 22.93 -27.03
CA ASN A 63 4.44 24.00 -28.01
C ASN A 63 5.63 23.96 -29.00
N PRO A 64 5.41 24.17 -30.31
CA PRO A 64 6.47 24.19 -31.32
C PRO A 64 7.62 25.20 -31.03
N PHE A 65 7.37 26.27 -30.28
CA PHE A 65 8.41 27.19 -29.82
C PHE A 65 9.46 26.49 -28.94
N SER A 66 9.05 25.61 -28.01
CA SER A 66 9.95 24.84 -27.14
C SER A 66 10.48 23.56 -27.81
N GLN A 67 9.75 22.96 -28.76
CA GLN A 67 10.28 21.85 -29.59
C GLN A 67 11.57 22.25 -30.34
N ARG A 68 11.66 23.51 -30.76
CA ARG A 68 12.83 24.07 -31.47
C ARG A 68 14.08 24.18 -30.58
N PHE A 69 13.91 24.23 -29.26
CA PHE A 69 15.00 24.21 -28.27
C PHE A 69 15.40 22.78 -27.88
N ARG A 70 14.45 21.83 -27.81
CA ARG A 70 14.72 20.42 -27.51
C ARG A 70 15.43 19.69 -28.67
N SER A 71 15.02 19.92 -29.92
CA SER A 71 15.60 19.24 -31.10
C SER A 71 17.02 19.68 -31.47
N LYS A 72 17.46 20.85 -31.00
CA LYS A 72 18.84 21.33 -31.20
C LYS A 72 19.86 20.68 -30.25
N GLN A 73 19.42 20.01 -29.19
CA GLN A 73 20.31 19.31 -28.25
C GLN A 73 20.64 17.88 -28.70
N GLU A 74 19.71 17.20 -29.40
CA GLU A 74 20.00 15.92 -30.09
C GLU A 74 20.92 16.08 -31.30
N SER A 75 21.14 17.31 -31.77
CA SER A 75 21.94 17.63 -32.96
C SER A 75 23.23 18.41 -32.63
N ASN A 76 23.96 18.02 -31.60
CA ASN A 76 25.33 18.53 -31.39
C ASN A 76 26.38 17.61 -32.03
N GLY A 77 26.57 17.78 -33.35
CA GLY A 77 27.94 17.91 -33.86
C GLY A 77 28.50 19.28 -33.44
N PRO A 78 29.83 19.46 -33.31
CA PRO A 78 30.40 20.71 -32.81
C PRO A 78 30.22 21.82 -33.84
N GLY A 79 29.17 22.62 -33.68
CA GLY A 79 28.81 23.70 -34.60
C GLY A 79 28.48 24.97 -33.83
N ASN A 80 29.34 25.98 -33.98
CA ASN A 80 29.11 27.38 -33.61
C ASN A 80 27.65 27.81 -33.84
N ALA A 81 26.94 28.17 -32.78
CA ALA A 81 25.63 28.81 -32.89
C ALA A 81 25.66 30.19 -32.23
N ASN A 82 26.17 31.18 -32.97
CA ASN A 82 25.86 32.59 -32.69
C ASN A 82 24.38 32.81 -33.05
N PHE A 83 23.50 32.89 -32.05
CA PHE A 83 22.16 33.45 -32.19
C PHE A 83 22.04 34.74 -31.37
N PRO A 84 21.41 35.80 -31.90
CA PRO A 84 21.24 37.05 -31.17
C PRO A 84 20.17 36.85 -30.10
N ILE A 85 20.60 36.79 -28.84
CA ILE A 85 19.71 36.71 -27.68
C ILE A 85 19.00 38.07 -27.56
N GLY A 86 17.76 38.15 -28.05
CA GLY A 86 16.88 39.28 -27.82
C GLY A 86 16.37 39.30 -26.39
N TYR A 87 16.26 40.48 -25.79
CA TYR A 87 15.89 40.75 -24.39
C TYR A 87 14.54 40.15 -23.90
N LYS A 88 13.78 39.46 -24.76
CA LYS A 88 12.49 38.80 -24.43
C LYS A 88 12.59 37.31 -24.08
N ASP A 89 13.75 36.66 -24.28
CA ASP A 89 13.87 35.20 -24.20
C ASP A 89 14.29 34.61 -22.84
N LYS A 90 14.46 35.44 -21.79
CA LYS A 90 14.70 34.95 -20.42
C LYS A 90 13.55 34.10 -19.86
N MET A 91 12.34 34.24 -20.41
CA MET A 91 11.14 33.57 -19.89
C MET A 91 11.10 32.05 -20.13
N ALA A 92 11.95 31.48 -20.99
CA ALA A 92 11.96 30.05 -21.32
C ALA A 92 13.27 29.33 -20.93
N GLU A 93 14.19 30.01 -20.25
CA GLU A 93 15.49 29.43 -19.87
C GLU A 93 15.34 28.18 -18.99
N HIS A 94 14.28 28.12 -18.16
CA HIS A 94 13.98 26.95 -17.32
C HIS A 94 13.42 25.75 -18.11
N MET A 95 13.11 25.91 -19.39
CA MET A 95 12.66 24.85 -20.29
C MET A 95 13.81 24.21 -21.08
N VAL A 96 15.00 24.81 -21.05
CA VAL A 96 16.17 24.37 -21.82
C VAL A 96 17.14 23.65 -20.88
N CYS A 97 16.85 22.39 -20.57
CA CYS A 97 17.78 21.51 -19.86
C CYS A 97 17.68 20.07 -20.37
N GLU A 98 18.78 19.35 -20.21
CA GLU A 98 18.85 17.92 -20.48
C GLU A 98 18.11 17.14 -19.38
N VAL A 99 17.08 16.38 -19.76
CA VAL A 99 16.40 15.45 -18.85
C VAL A 99 17.00 14.08 -19.07
N ILE A 100 17.89 13.67 -18.16
CA ILE A 100 18.63 12.39 -18.25
C ILE A 100 17.91 11.30 -17.44
N GLY A 101 17.06 11.70 -16.49
CA GLY A 101 16.36 10.79 -15.58
C GLY A 101 14.86 10.78 -15.79
N HIS A 102 14.28 9.59 -15.89
CA HIS A 102 12.83 9.35 -15.98
C HIS A 102 12.38 8.33 -14.93
N PRO A 103 11.08 8.28 -14.60
CA PRO A 103 10.52 7.25 -13.74
C PRO A 103 10.84 5.83 -14.25
N CYS A 104 11.46 5.04 -13.39
CA CYS A 104 11.71 3.62 -13.59
C CYS A 104 11.03 2.84 -12.46
N CYS A 105 10.16 1.91 -12.85
CA CYS A 105 9.43 1.05 -11.94
C CYS A 105 10.22 -0.23 -11.72
N ILE A 106 10.62 -0.48 -10.47
CA ILE A 106 11.56 -1.55 -10.11
C ILE A 106 11.09 -2.38 -8.93
N GLY A 107 11.47 -3.65 -8.96
CA GLY A 107 11.29 -4.60 -7.86
C GLY A 107 9.83 -5.01 -7.61
N ILE A 108 9.67 -6.07 -6.81
CA ILE A 108 8.36 -6.67 -6.51
C ILE A 108 7.40 -5.78 -5.72
N HIS A 109 7.91 -4.67 -5.16
CA HIS A 109 7.10 -3.69 -4.43
C HIS A 109 6.59 -2.56 -5.34
N GLY A 110 6.90 -2.58 -6.64
CA GLY A 110 6.51 -1.52 -7.57
C GLY A 110 7.10 -0.17 -7.16
N THR A 111 8.37 -0.13 -6.76
CA THR A 111 9.01 1.11 -6.33
C THR A 111 9.31 1.98 -7.54
N CYS A 112 8.87 3.24 -7.50
CA CYS A 112 9.27 4.21 -8.52
C CYS A 112 10.57 4.91 -8.13
N ARG A 113 11.53 4.95 -9.06
CA ARG A 113 12.76 5.72 -8.91
C ARG A 113 13.06 6.48 -10.20
N ILE A 114 13.32 7.79 -10.08
CA ILE A 114 13.80 8.59 -11.21
C ILE A 114 15.27 8.24 -11.43
N THR A 115 15.59 7.68 -12.59
CA THR A 115 16.94 7.18 -12.93
C THR A 115 17.16 7.19 -14.45
N THR A 116 18.37 6.87 -14.91
CA THR A 116 18.68 6.77 -16.34
C THR A 116 18.17 5.46 -16.93
N LYS A 117 18.00 5.42 -18.26
CA LYS A 117 17.54 4.22 -18.97
C LYS A 117 18.48 3.03 -18.76
N GLU A 118 19.79 3.26 -18.80
CA GLU A 118 20.80 2.20 -18.64
C GLU A 118 20.73 1.54 -17.27
N TYR A 119 20.48 2.32 -16.21
CA TYR A 119 20.29 1.78 -14.87
C TYR A 119 18.98 0.98 -14.79
N CYS A 120 17.89 1.50 -15.39
CA CYS A 120 16.60 0.83 -15.40
C CYS A 120 16.68 -0.54 -16.09
N ASP A 121 17.32 -0.59 -17.27
CA ASP A 121 17.54 -1.81 -18.04
C ASP A 121 18.43 -2.80 -17.27
N PHE A 122 19.47 -2.30 -16.59
CA PHE A 122 20.37 -3.12 -15.75
C PHE A 122 19.64 -3.82 -14.61
N VAL A 123 18.66 -3.16 -13.98
CA VAL A 123 17.86 -3.74 -12.88
C VAL A 123 16.60 -4.44 -13.36
N HIS A 124 16.42 -4.62 -14.67
CA HIS A 124 15.23 -5.19 -15.30
C HIS A 124 13.93 -4.49 -14.88
N GLY A 125 13.98 -3.15 -14.77
CA GLY A 125 12.83 -2.30 -14.50
C GLY A 125 12.03 -1.97 -15.75
N TYR A 126 10.88 -1.33 -15.55
CA TYR A 126 10.08 -0.74 -16.62
C TYR A 126 10.34 0.77 -16.67
N PHE A 127 10.86 1.27 -17.79
CA PHE A 127 11.27 2.66 -17.98
C PHE A 127 10.17 3.47 -18.70
N HIS A 128 9.77 4.61 -18.15
CA HIS A 128 8.75 5.49 -18.74
C HIS A 128 9.36 6.74 -19.37
N GLU A 129 9.60 6.71 -20.69
CA GLU A 129 10.15 7.86 -21.44
C GLU A 129 9.17 9.04 -21.51
N GLU A 130 7.87 8.75 -21.45
CA GLU A 130 6.78 9.71 -21.54
C GLU A 130 6.50 10.47 -20.23
N ALA A 131 6.91 9.91 -19.09
CA ALA A 131 6.65 10.48 -17.77
C ALA A 131 7.90 11.15 -17.20
N SER A 132 7.72 12.11 -16.30
CA SER A 132 8.83 12.81 -15.63
C SER A 132 8.72 12.77 -14.11
N LEU A 133 7.59 12.34 -13.57
CA LEU A 133 7.32 12.25 -12.14
C LEU A 133 6.82 10.84 -11.80
N CYS A 134 7.20 10.36 -10.61
CA CYS A 134 6.71 9.08 -10.11
C CYS A 134 5.20 9.06 -9.84
N SER A 135 4.57 10.22 -9.65
CA SER A 135 3.11 10.34 -9.49
C SER A 135 2.35 10.13 -10.80
N GLN A 136 3.03 10.10 -11.95
CA GLN A 136 2.42 9.94 -13.27
C GLN A 136 2.37 8.48 -13.74
N VAL A 137 3.00 7.56 -12.99
CA VAL A 137 3.18 6.15 -13.40
C VAL A 137 2.62 5.21 -12.34
N GLU A 138 2.10 4.07 -12.79
CA GLU A 138 1.52 3.04 -11.92
C GLU A 138 2.44 1.82 -11.86
N CYS A 139 3.56 1.95 -11.16
CA CYS A 139 4.61 0.91 -11.13
C CYS A 139 4.16 -0.48 -10.72
N LEU A 140 3.06 -0.58 -10.00
CA LEU A 140 2.52 -1.84 -9.53
C LEU A 140 1.69 -2.56 -10.61
N HIS A 141 1.11 -1.83 -11.55
CA HIS A 141 0.60 -2.40 -12.79
C HIS A 141 1.77 -2.89 -13.65
N ASP A 142 2.83 -2.07 -13.80
CA ASP A 142 3.90 -2.36 -14.76
C ASP A 142 4.80 -3.52 -14.32
N VAL A 143 5.12 -3.62 -13.02
CA VAL A 143 5.99 -4.68 -12.50
C VAL A 143 5.21 -5.93 -12.08
N CYS A 144 4.01 -5.77 -11.51
CA CYS A 144 3.25 -6.89 -10.95
C CYS A 144 2.07 -7.33 -11.82
N GLY A 145 1.78 -6.65 -12.94
CA GLY A 145 0.65 -6.97 -13.82
C GLY A 145 -0.71 -6.78 -13.15
N MET A 146 -0.79 -5.94 -12.11
CA MET A 146 -2.02 -5.72 -11.36
C MET A 146 -2.99 -4.83 -12.14
N ILE A 147 -4.29 -5.08 -12.01
CA ILE A 147 -5.34 -4.29 -12.67
C ILE A 147 -5.17 -2.82 -12.25
N PRO A 148 -5.07 -1.87 -13.19
CA PRO A 148 -4.82 -0.45 -12.89
C PRO A 148 -6.01 0.17 -12.15
N PHE A 149 -5.80 1.36 -11.58
CA PHE A 149 -6.90 2.10 -10.96
C PHE A 149 -7.88 2.59 -12.05
N LEU A 150 -9.19 2.45 -11.82
CA LEU A 150 -10.19 3.05 -12.70
C LEU A 150 -10.25 4.56 -12.46
N HIS A 151 -10.12 4.97 -11.20
CA HIS A 151 -10.01 6.36 -10.78
C HIS A 151 -8.73 6.56 -9.95
N PRO A 152 -7.68 7.22 -10.48
CA PRO A 152 -6.39 7.37 -9.79
C PRO A 152 -6.48 8.03 -8.39
N GLU A 153 -7.51 8.85 -8.17
CA GLU A 153 -7.74 9.55 -6.89
C GLU A 153 -8.47 8.69 -5.84
N TRP A 154 -8.95 7.50 -6.20
CA TRP A 154 -9.78 6.65 -5.34
C TRP A 154 -9.20 5.24 -5.24
N PRO A 155 -9.03 4.68 -4.03
CA PRO A 155 -8.60 3.30 -3.89
C PRO A 155 -9.76 2.35 -4.23
N ASP A 156 -9.80 1.88 -5.47
CA ASP A 156 -10.88 1.06 -6.06
C ASP A 156 -10.49 -0.40 -6.33
N GLN A 157 -9.26 -0.79 -5.99
CA GLN A 157 -8.70 -2.12 -6.22
C GLN A 157 -9.11 -3.13 -5.12
N PHE A 158 -10.41 -3.26 -4.85
CA PHE A 158 -10.95 -4.12 -3.78
C PHE A 158 -10.58 -5.61 -3.93
N TYR A 159 -10.31 -6.08 -5.15
CA TYR A 159 -9.86 -7.45 -5.39
C TYR A 159 -8.61 -7.79 -4.55
N ARG A 160 -7.77 -6.80 -4.23
CA ARG A 160 -6.55 -6.96 -3.43
C ARG A 160 -6.84 -7.42 -2.01
N LEU A 161 -7.96 -7.02 -1.41
CA LEU A 161 -8.37 -7.51 -0.09
C LEU A 161 -8.64 -9.01 -0.09
N PHE A 162 -9.08 -9.55 -1.23
CA PHE A 162 -9.40 -10.96 -1.39
C PHE A 162 -8.18 -11.78 -1.83
N THR A 163 -7.48 -11.32 -2.88
CA THR A 163 -6.39 -12.08 -3.53
C THR A 163 -5.18 -12.27 -2.62
N THR A 164 -4.88 -11.33 -1.72
CA THR A 164 -3.78 -11.46 -0.75
C THR A 164 -3.87 -12.73 0.09
N THR A 165 -5.09 -13.19 0.40
CA THR A 165 -5.36 -14.44 1.15
C THR A 165 -4.73 -15.67 0.48
N PHE A 166 -4.56 -15.64 -0.85
CA PHE A 166 -4.03 -16.75 -1.64
C PHE A 166 -2.55 -16.56 -2.00
N LEU A 167 -2.04 -15.33 -1.91
CA LEU A 167 -0.64 -15.02 -2.17
C LEU A 167 0.24 -15.47 -1.01
N HIS A 168 1.48 -15.86 -1.30
CA HIS A 168 2.45 -16.27 -0.30
C HIS A 168 3.84 -15.77 -0.68
N ALA A 169 4.63 -15.33 0.30
CA ALA A 169 5.98 -14.79 0.08
C ALA A 169 7.00 -15.82 -0.47
N GLY A 170 6.69 -17.12 -0.42
CA GLY A 170 7.56 -18.17 -0.95
C GLY A 170 7.11 -19.58 -0.60
N ILE A 171 7.87 -20.58 -1.04
CA ILE A 171 7.55 -22.02 -0.93
C ILE A 171 7.46 -22.47 0.54
N PHE A 172 8.38 -22.01 1.39
CA PHE A 172 8.33 -22.34 2.82
C PHE A 172 7.12 -21.72 3.51
N HIS A 173 6.77 -20.49 3.15
CA HIS A 173 5.61 -19.81 3.72
C HIS A 173 4.31 -20.56 3.39
N ILE A 174 4.07 -20.91 2.12
CA ILE A 174 2.89 -21.68 1.73
C ILE A 174 2.86 -23.07 2.39
N ALA A 175 4.00 -23.76 2.51
CA ALA A 175 4.06 -25.08 3.13
C ALA A 175 3.64 -25.03 4.61
N ILE A 176 4.15 -24.06 5.37
CA ILE A 176 3.78 -23.86 6.79
C ILE A 176 2.32 -23.46 6.92
N THR A 177 1.86 -22.52 6.09
CA THR A 177 0.47 -22.04 6.10
C THR A 177 -0.51 -23.19 5.83
N LEU A 178 -0.25 -24.01 4.81
CA LEU A 178 -1.10 -25.16 4.49
C LEU A 178 -1.07 -26.22 5.59
N LEU A 179 0.07 -26.43 6.25
CA LEU A 179 0.18 -27.35 7.37
C LEU A 179 -0.67 -26.87 8.56
N VAL A 180 -0.52 -25.60 8.96
CA VAL A 180 -1.31 -25.00 10.04
C VAL A 180 -2.80 -25.06 9.71
N GLN A 181 -3.16 -24.69 8.47
CA GLN A 181 -4.53 -24.73 7.99
C GLN A 181 -5.10 -26.15 8.03
N TYR A 182 -4.36 -27.15 7.56
CA TYR A 182 -4.80 -28.54 7.59
C TYR A 182 -5.07 -29.01 9.03
N PHE A 183 -4.18 -28.71 9.98
CA PHE A 183 -4.36 -29.16 11.37
C PHE A 183 -5.50 -28.45 12.09
N LEU A 184 -5.68 -27.14 11.90
CA LEU A 184 -6.74 -26.38 12.56
C LEU A 184 -8.11 -26.56 11.89
N MET A 185 -8.15 -26.50 10.56
CA MET A 185 -9.39 -26.42 9.80
C MET A 185 -10.05 -27.78 9.62
N ARG A 186 -9.29 -28.88 9.50
CA ARG A 186 -9.84 -30.22 9.20
C ARG A 186 -10.88 -30.67 10.23
N ASP A 187 -10.60 -30.48 11.51
CA ASP A 187 -11.47 -30.96 12.58
C ASP A 187 -12.66 -30.00 12.76
N LEU A 188 -12.43 -28.69 12.65
CA LEU A 188 -13.48 -27.67 12.62
C LEU A 188 -14.47 -27.87 11.46
N GLU A 189 -13.98 -28.22 10.27
CA GLU A 189 -14.78 -28.46 9.07
C GLU A 189 -15.70 -29.67 9.25
N LYS A 190 -15.19 -30.76 9.82
CA LYS A 190 -15.99 -31.96 10.12
C LYS A 190 -17.10 -31.68 11.12
N LEU A 191 -16.83 -30.83 12.12
CA LEU A 191 -17.79 -30.49 13.18
C LEU A 191 -18.85 -29.48 12.71
N THR A 192 -18.43 -28.48 11.94
CA THR A 192 -19.27 -27.31 11.64
C THR A 192 -19.90 -27.39 10.25
N GLY A 193 -19.26 -28.09 9.32
CA GLY A 193 -19.58 -28.13 7.89
C GLY A 193 -18.74 -27.16 7.07
N SER A 194 -18.42 -27.55 5.83
CA SER A 194 -17.51 -26.84 4.92
C SER A 194 -17.93 -25.40 4.64
N VAL A 195 -19.20 -25.16 4.31
CA VAL A 195 -19.71 -23.82 3.97
C VAL A 195 -19.54 -22.83 5.13
N ARG A 196 -19.87 -23.25 6.36
CA ARG A 196 -19.81 -22.36 7.53
C ARG A 196 -18.37 -22.02 7.91
N ILE A 197 -17.46 -23.00 7.85
CA ILE A 197 -16.04 -22.74 8.09
C ILE A 197 -15.45 -21.87 6.99
N ALA A 198 -15.82 -22.07 5.73
CA ALA A 198 -15.41 -21.18 4.64
C ALA A 198 -15.86 -19.73 4.89
N LEU A 199 -17.11 -19.52 5.32
CA LEU A 199 -17.60 -18.19 5.66
C LEU A 199 -16.81 -17.55 6.81
N ILE A 200 -16.58 -18.28 7.91
CA ILE A 200 -15.78 -17.76 9.05
C ILE A 200 -14.36 -17.43 8.60
N TYR A 201 -13.75 -18.31 7.80
CA TYR A 201 -12.40 -18.14 7.27
C TYR A 201 -12.28 -16.86 6.43
N PHE A 202 -13.18 -16.66 5.46
CA PHE A 202 -13.14 -15.48 4.60
C PHE A 202 -13.53 -14.20 5.33
N ILE A 203 -14.52 -14.22 6.23
CA ILE A 203 -14.86 -13.04 7.04
C ILE A 203 -13.64 -12.57 7.85
N GLY A 204 -12.94 -13.51 8.49
CA GLY A 204 -11.69 -13.23 9.20
C GLY A 204 -10.58 -12.70 8.31
N ALA A 205 -10.37 -13.33 7.14
CA ALA A 205 -9.37 -12.91 6.16
C ALA A 205 -9.61 -11.47 5.68
N LEU A 206 -10.82 -11.17 5.22
CA LEU A 206 -11.15 -9.86 4.65
C LEU A 206 -11.06 -8.75 5.71
N ALA A 207 -11.58 -9.01 6.92
CA ALA A 207 -11.50 -8.03 8.00
C ALA A 207 -10.06 -7.80 8.48
N GLY A 208 -9.26 -8.86 8.58
CA GLY A 208 -7.84 -8.76 8.90
C GLY A 208 -7.06 -7.98 7.84
N ASN A 209 -7.24 -8.31 6.57
CA ASN A 209 -6.57 -7.63 5.46
C ASN A 209 -6.97 -6.15 5.37
N LEU A 210 -8.25 -5.83 5.60
CA LEU A 210 -8.71 -4.45 5.64
C LEU A 210 -8.10 -3.67 6.81
N ALA A 211 -8.02 -4.28 8.00
CA ALA A 211 -7.36 -3.66 9.14
C ALA A 211 -5.87 -3.41 8.88
N SER A 212 -5.16 -4.40 8.32
CA SER A 212 -3.75 -4.25 7.91
C SER A 212 -3.57 -3.10 6.92
N ALA A 213 -4.42 -3.02 5.88
CA ALA A 213 -4.38 -1.93 4.91
C ALA A 213 -4.63 -0.54 5.51
N ILE A 214 -5.37 -0.44 6.62
CA ILE A 214 -5.63 0.83 7.33
C ILE A 214 -4.44 1.20 8.21
N PHE A 215 -3.94 0.27 9.02
CA PHE A 215 -2.97 0.57 10.08
C PHE A 215 -1.51 0.45 9.63
N VAL A 216 -1.22 -0.31 8.56
CA VAL A 216 0.12 -0.49 7.97
C VAL A 216 0.09 -0.42 6.43
N PRO A 217 -0.36 0.71 5.86
CA PRO A 217 -0.68 0.83 4.42
C PRO A 217 0.51 0.67 3.46
N TYR A 218 1.73 0.92 3.93
CA TYR A 218 2.95 0.88 3.09
C TYR A 218 3.67 -0.47 3.09
N ARG A 219 3.04 -1.50 3.68
CA ARG A 219 3.64 -2.81 3.81
C ARG A 219 2.88 -3.82 2.97
N ALA A 220 3.63 -4.60 2.18
CA ALA A 220 3.07 -5.75 1.50
C ALA A 220 2.82 -6.88 2.51
N GLU A 221 1.58 -7.32 2.63
CA GLU A 221 1.17 -8.51 3.37
C GLU A 221 0.57 -9.54 2.41
N VAL A 222 0.85 -10.81 2.67
CA VAL A 222 0.36 -11.95 1.89
C VAL A 222 0.04 -13.11 2.81
N GLY A 223 -0.93 -13.91 2.40
CA GLY A 223 -1.31 -15.15 3.04
C GLY A 223 -2.55 -15.01 3.92
N PRO A 224 -3.09 -16.14 4.41
CA PRO A 224 -4.35 -16.18 5.11
C PRO A 224 -4.21 -15.98 6.63
N ALA A 225 -3.22 -15.20 7.08
CA ALA A 225 -2.92 -15.09 8.51
C ALA A 225 -4.13 -14.63 9.35
N GLY A 226 -4.87 -13.61 8.87
CA GLY A 226 -6.13 -13.19 9.50
C GLY A 226 -7.20 -14.31 9.55
N ALA A 227 -7.26 -15.16 8.52
CA ALA A 227 -8.16 -16.31 8.48
C ALA A 227 -7.76 -17.39 9.51
N HIS A 228 -6.47 -17.64 9.70
CA HIS A 228 -5.97 -18.59 10.71
C HIS A 228 -6.29 -18.13 12.13
N PHE A 229 -6.19 -16.83 12.40
CA PHE A 229 -6.63 -16.27 13.68
C PHE A 229 -8.15 -16.35 13.86
N ALA A 230 -8.94 -16.29 12.78
CA ALA A 230 -10.37 -16.56 12.83
C ALA A 230 -10.68 -18.03 13.16
N LEU A 231 -9.91 -18.98 12.63
CA LEU A 231 -10.01 -20.40 13.01
C LEU A 231 -9.62 -20.61 14.48
N LEU A 232 -8.57 -19.93 14.96
CA LEU A 232 -8.19 -19.96 16.37
C LEU A 232 -9.32 -19.40 17.26
N ALA A 233 -9.96 -18.30 16.87
CA ALA A 233 -11.13 -17.78 17.55
C ALA A 233 -12.30 -18.78 17.55
N THR A 234 -12.49 -19.50 16.45
CA THR A 234 -13.52 -20.55 16.34
C THR A 234 -13.28 -21.67 17.37
N LEU A 235 -12.04 -22.12 17.55
CA LEU A 235 -11.68 -23.09 18.60
C LEU A 235 -11.96 -22.56 20.01
N VAL A 236 -11.74 -21.26 20.25
CA VAL A 236 -12.10 -20.64 21.54
C VAL A 236 -13.61 -20.71 21.76
N VAL A 237 -14.41 -20.32 20.75
CA VAL A 237 -15.88 -20.38 20.83
C VAL A 237 -16.37 -21.82 21.01
N GLU A 238 -15.74 -22.81 20.39
CA GLU A 238 -16.03 -24.22 20.57
C GLU A 238 -15.84 -24.65 22.03
N VAL A 239 -14.69 -24.32 22.65
CA VAL A 239 -14.43 -24.61 24.07
C VAL A 239 -15.46 -23.93 24.98
N LEU A 240 -15.86 -22.69 24.66
CA LEU A 240 -16.89 -21.97 25.42
C LEU A 240 -18.27 -22.64 25.30
N HIS A 241 -18.62 -23.16 24.13
CA HIS A 241 -19.89 -23.85 23.92
C HIS A 241 -19.93 -25.24 24.56
N CYS A 242 -18.84 -25.99 24.44
CA CYS A 242 -18.71 -27.33 25.00
C CYS A 242 -18.28 -27.31 26.48
N TRP A 243 -18.23 -26.14 27.11
CA TRP A 243 -17.71 -25.97 28.48
C TRP A 243 -18.26 -26.98 29.50
N PRO A 244 -19.57 -27.28 29.53
CA PRO A 244 -20.13 -28.24 30.49
C PRO A 244 -19.76 -29.70 30.18
N MET A 245 -19.40 -30.00 28.93
CA MET A 245 -19.07 -31.36 28.45
C MET A 245 -17.57 -31.67 28.59
N LEU A 246 -16.73 -30.65 28.70
CA LEU A 246 -15.28 -30.79 28.83
C LEU A 246 -14.90 -31.17 30.27
N LYS A 247 -14.01 -32.15 30.42
CA LYS A 247 -13.45 -32.55 31.73
C LYS A 247 -12.59 -31.46 32.36
N TYR A 248 -11.85 -30.69 31.56
CA TYR A 248 -10.95 -29.62 32.01
C TYR A 248 -11.05 -28.35 31.14
N PRO A 249 -12.21 -27.65 31.14
CA PRO A 249 -12.47 -26.55 30.21
C PRO A 249 -11.56 -25.36 30.43
N ARG A 250 -11.25 -25.01 31.70
CA ARG A 250 -10.29 -23.93 32.03
C ARG A 250 -8.89 -24.19 31.48
N ARG A 251 -8.45 -25.46 31.49
CA ARG A 251 -7.14 -25.85 30.95
C ARG A 251 -7.14 -25.79 29.42
N ALA A 252 -8.24 -26.15 28.77
CA ALA A 252 -8.39 -26.02 27.33
C ALA A 252 -8.38 -24.54 26.89
N LEU A 253 -9.19 -23.71 27.55
CA LEU A 253 -9.24 -22.27 27.25
C LEU A 253 -7.90 -21.59 27.51
N SER A 254 -7.27 -21.83 28.66
CA SER A 254 -5.96 -21.22 28.96
C SER A 254 -4.88 -21.62 27.96
N LYS A 255 -4.86 -22.85 27.46
CA LYS A 255 -3.95 -23.25 26.37
C LYS A 255 -4.16 -22.41 25.11
N LEU A 256 -5.41 -22.23 24.67
CA LEU A 256 -5.72 -21.42 23.49
C LEU A 256 -5.36 -19.94 23.69
N MET A 257 -5.62 -19.39 24.88
CA MET A 257 -5.26 -18.01 25.20
C MET A 257 -3.74 -17.80 25.27
N ILE A 258 -2.99 -18.77 25.80
CA ILE A 258 -1.51 -18.74 25.79
C ILE A 258 -0.99 -18.80 24.36
N ILE A 259 -1.57 -19.64 23.50
CA ILE A 259 -1.23 -19.69 22.07
C ILE A 259 -1.52 -18.35 21.40
N LEU A 260 -2.70 -17.76 21.62
CA LEU A 260 -3.09 -16.47 21.07
C LEU A 260 -2.10 -15.37 21.47
N VAL A 261 -1.84 -15.22 22.76
CA VAL A 261 -0.89 -14.23 23.28
C VAL A 261 0.51 -14.51 22.75
N GLY A 262 0.95 -15.77 22.72
CA GLY A 262 2.25 -16.16 22.17
C GLY A 262 2.39 -15.79 20.70
N LEU A 263 1.37 -16.01 19.87
CA LEU A 263 1.39 -15.65 18.46
C LEU A 263 1.37 -14.12 18.23
N LEU A 264 0.61 -13.37 19.03
CA LEU A 264 0.63 -11.90 18.98
C LEU A 264 1.98 -11.33 19.46
N MET A 265 2.59 -11.95 20.47
CA MET A 265 3.93 -11.58 20.94
C MET A 265 5.01 -11.92 19.90
N LEU A 266 4.89 -13.06 19.20
CA LEU A 266 5.74 -13.35 18.04
C LEU A 266 5.47 -12.39 16.89
N GLY A 267 4.26 -11.83 16.80
CA GLY A 267 3.89 -10.90 15.76
C GLY A 267 4.46 -9.49 15.89
N VAL A 268 5.19 -9.19 16.98
CA VAL A 268 6.03 -7.98 17.07
C VAL A 268 7.37 -8.12 16.32
N LEU A 269 7.61 -9.30 15.73
CA LEU A 269 8.76 -9.52 14.86
C LEU A 269 8.52 -8.91 13.47
N PRO A 270 9.58 -8.55 12.74
CA PRO A 270 9.47 -7.98 11.42
C PRO A 270 8.77 -8.98 10.50
N TRP A 271 8.00 -8.44 9.56
CA TRP A 271 7.23 -9.20 8.57
C TRP A 271 6.04 -10.01 9.11
N VAL A 272 5.63 -9.78 10.37
CA VAL A 272 4.36 -10.29 10.92
C VAL A 272 3.36 -9.14 11.15
N ASP A 273 2.08 -9.36 10.86
CA ASP A 273 1.05 -8.33 11.00
C ASP A 273 0.06 -8.63 12.14
N ASN A 274 0.21 -7.91 13.26
CA ASN A 274 -0.68 -8.08 14.40
C ASN A 274 -2.05 -7.45 14.21
N TYR A 275 -2.20 -6.44 13.34
CA TYR A 275 -3.52 -5.89 13.01
C TYR A 275 -4.36 -6.91 12.26
N ALA A 276 -3.79 -7.57 11.24
CA ALA A 276 -4.47 -8.65 10.53
C ALA A 276 -4.86 -9.78 11.48
N HIS A 277 -3.95 -10.19 12.36
CA HIS A 277 -4.19 -11.23 13.37
C HIS A 277 -5.31 -10.86 14.36
N LEU A 278 -5.24 -9.66 14.95
CA LEU A 278 -6.20 -9.22 15.96
C LEU A 278 -7.61 -9.06 15.38
N PHE A 279 -7.74 -8.38 14.24
CA PHE A 279 -9.04 -8.18 13.61
C PHE A 279 -9.57 -9.48 13.00
N GLY A 280 -8.71 -10.34 12.45
CA GLY A 280 -9.07 -11.69 12.06
C GLY A 280 -9.65 -12.51 13.23
N PHE A 281 -9.02 -12.44 14.41
CA PHE A 281 -9.53 -13.08 15.63
C PHE A 281 -10.89 -12.51 16.07
N ILE A 282 -11.04 -11.18 16.14
CA ILE A 282 -12.28 -10.52 16.57
C ILE A 282 -13.45 -10.89 15.65
N PHE A 283 -13.25 -10.75 14.34
CA PHE A 283 -14.29 -11.07 13.35
C PHE A 283 -14.57 -12.57 13.30
N GLY A 284 -13.54 -13.41 13.42
CA GLY A 284 -13.69 -14.86 13.53
C GLY A 284 -14.48 -15.28 14.76
N PHE A 285 -14.25 -14.64 15.91
CA PHE A 285 -14.98 -14.91 17.15
C PHE A 285 -16.48 -14.59 17.00
N LEU A 286 -16.81 -13.42 16.43
CA LEU A 286 -18.18 -13.02 16.16
C LEU A 286 -18.84 -13.94 15.12
N ALA A 287 -18.12 -14.26 14.04
CA ALA A 287 -18.62 -15.13 12.98
C ALA A 287 -18.85 -16.56 13.48
N ALA A 288 -17.96 -17.07 14.34
CA ALA A 288 -18.12 -18.37 14.98
C ALA A 288 -19.38 -18.44 15.85
N TYR A 289 -19.67 -17.41 16.66
CA TYR A 289 -20.92 -17.34 17.42
C TYR A 289 -22.17 -17.26 16.53
N ALA A 290 -22.08 -16.60 15.38
CA ALA A 290 -23.20 -16.48 14.44
C ALA A 290 -23.45 -17.78 13.65
N LEU A 291 -22.38 -18.48 13.23
CA LEU A 291 -22.45 -19.52 12.20
C LEU A 291 -22.32 -20.95 12.74
N MET A 292 -21.71 -21.17 13.91
CA MET A 292 -21.51 -22.54 14.41
C MET A 292 -22.83 -23.23 14.82
N PRO A 293 -22.96 -24.55 14.55
CA PRO A 293 -24.05 -25.34 15.10
C PRO A 293 -23.90 -25.45 16.62
N PHE A 294 -25.00 -25.32 17.35
CA PHE A 294 -25.02 -25.46 18.81
C PHE A 294 -26.06 -26.49 19.20
N ILE A 295 -25.77 -27.24 20.25
CA ILE A 295 -26.68 -28.20 20.85
C ILE A 295 -27.65 -27.41 21.74
N SER A 296 -28.90 -27.27 21.32
CA SER A 296 -29.95 -26.54 22.05
C SER A 296 -30.86 -27.52 22.78
N PHE A 297 -30.94 -27.44 24.11
CA PHE A 297 -31.82 -28.28 24.92
C PHE A 297 -33.11 -27.52 25.29
N GLY A 298 -33.86 -27.02 24.29
CA GLY A 298 -35.19 -26.42 24.50
C GLY A 298 -35.53 -25.18 23.65
N HIS A 299 -36.78 -24.70 23.76
CA HIS A 299 -37.29 -23.53 23.02
C HIS A 299 -36.73 -22.18 23.52
N TYR A 300 -36.44 -22.07 24.83
CA TYR A 300 -35.85 -20.87 25.43
C TYR A 300 -34.42 -20.63 24.91
N ASP A 301 -33.63 -21.70 24.81
CA ASP A 301 -32.28 -21.67 24.24
C ASP A 301 -32.28 -21.27 22.75
N ARG A 302 -33.32 -21.65 21.99
CA ARG A 302 -33.45 -21.28 20.58
C ARG A 302 -33.62 -19.77 20.37
N ARG A 303 -34.49 -19.11 21.14
CA ARG A 303 -34.69 -17.65 21.02
C ARG A 303 -33.43 -16.88 21.39
N ARG A 304 -32.77 -17.28 22.48
CA ARG A 304 -31.49 -16.69 22.89
C ARG A 304 -30.43 -16.85 21.80
N LYS A 305 -30.35 -18.03 21.16
CA LYS A 305 -29.44 -18.26 20.03
C LYS A 305 -29.72 -17.32 18.86
N ILE A 306 -30.98 -17.22 18.43
CA ILE A 306 -31.35 -16.33 17.32
C ILE A 306 -30.97 -14.89 17.63
N PHE A 307 -31.20 -14.43 18.87
CA PHE A 307 -30.80 -13.10 19.30
C PHE A 307 -29.28 -12.89 19.26
N VAL A 308 -28.48 -13.87 19.71
CA VAL A 308 -27.01 -13.82 19.62
C VAL A 308 -26.55 -13.77 18.16
N ILE A 309 -27.15 -14.57 17.26
CA ILE A 309 -26.83 -14.56 15.83
C ILE A 309 -27.07 -13.18 15.23
N TRP A 310 -28.20 -12.54 15.54
CA TRP A 310 -28.51 -11.19 15.07
C TRP A 310 -27.54 -10.15 15.61
N ILE A 311 -27.23 -10.18 16.91
CA ILE A 311 -26.25 -9.28 17.51
C ILE A 311 -24.88 -9.45 16.85
N CYS A 312 -24.37 -10.66 16.76
CA CYS A 312 -23.06 -10.92 16.17
C CYS A 312 -23.03 -10.50 14.69
N SER A 313 -24.07 -10.79 13.92
CA SER A 313 -24.18 -10.37 12.52
C SER A 313 -24.19 -8.83 12.39
N LEU A 314 -24.95 -8.13 13.23
CA LEU A 314 -25.00 -6.67 13.24
C LEU A 314 -23.66 -6.05 13.65
N LEU A 315 -22.97 -6.65 14.64
CA LEU A 315 -21.63 -6.21 15.05
C LEU A 315 -20.60 -6.43 13.94
N ILE A 316 -20.64 -7.56 13.23
CA ILE A 316 -19.76 -7.82 12.07
C ILE A 316 -19.98 -6.74 11.02
N LEU A 317 -21.23 -6.49 10.62
CA LEU A 317 -21.56 -5.49 9.60
C LEU A 317 -21.17 -4.07 10.06
N GLY A 318 -21.45 -3.72 11.31
CA GLY A 318 -21.12 -2.41 11.89
C GLY A 318 -19.62 -2.18 11.98
N LEU A 319 -18.85 -3.16 12.47
CA LEU A 319 -17.40 -3.06 12.56
C LEU A 319 -16.75 -3.05 11.16
N PHE A 320 -17.25 -3.85 10.21
CA PHE A 320 -16.73 -3.84 8.85
C PHE A 320 -17.02 -2.52 8.15
N GLY A 321 -18.23 -1.99 8.31
CA GLY A 321 -18.61 -0.66 7.81
C GLY A 321 -17.77 0.46 8.44
N LEU A 322 -17.46 0.37 9.73
CA LEU A 322 -16.56 1.30 10.41
C LEU A 322 -15.14 1.22 9.82
N LEU A 323 -14.59 0.02 9.60
CA LEU A 323 -13.27 -0.15 9.00
C LEU A 323 -13.24 0.43 7.57
N LEU A 324 -14.27 0.19 6.76
CA LEU A 324 -14.38 0.81 5.44
C LEU A 324 -14.43 2.35 5.54
N ALA A 325 -15.23 2.89 6.46
CA ALA A 325 -15.31 4.33 6.67
C ALA A 325 -13.94 4.90 7.09
N LEU A 326 -13.21 4.22 7.97
CA LEU A 326 -11.85 4.61 8.36
C LEU A 326 -10.90 4.57 7.17
N PHE A 327 -10.92 3.50 6.37
CA PHE A 327 -10.05 3.36 5.19
C PHE A 327 -10.24 4.50 4.18
N TYR A 328 -11.47 4.92 3.92
CA TYR A 328 -11.75 5.98 2.93
C TYR A 328 -11.64 7.41 3.46
N ASN A 329 -11.92 7.64 4.75
CA ASN A 329 -12.03 8.99 5.30
C ASN A 329 -10.87 9.38 6.24
N VAL A 330 -10.15 8.42 6.81
CA VAL A 330 -9.12 8.67 7.82
C VAL A 330 -7.81 7.98 7.41
N PRO A 331 -6.97 8.65 6.61
CA PRO A 331 -5.65 8.14 6.30
C PRO A 331 -4.76 8.06 7.56
N MET A 332 -4.56 6.86 8.11
CA MET A 332 -3.75 6.62 9.32
C MET A 332 -2.25 6.42 8.98
N TYR A 333 -1.67 7.33 8.18
CA TYR A 333 -0.28 7.20 7.72
C TYR A 333 0.79 7.54 8.78
N GLU A 334 0.42 8.30 9.83
CA GLU A 334 1.37 8.92 10.76
C GLU A 334 1.25 8.43 12.22
N CYS A 335 0.61 7.30 12.46
CA CYS A 335 0.45 6.78 13.82
C CYS A 335 1.69 5.99 14.29
N GLU A 336 2.63 6.66 14.97
CA GLU A 336 3.83 6.03 15.53
C GLU A 336 3.52 4.93 16.58
N LEU A 337 2.49 5.12 17.40
CA LEU A 337 2.06 4.11 18.36
C LEU A 337 1.50 2.85 17.67
N CYS A 338 0.86 3.02 16.51
CA CYS A 338 0.28 1.94 15.75
C CYS A 338 1.38 1.05 15.14
N LYS A 339 2.46 1.66 14.67
CA LYS A 339 3.65 0.95 14.17
C LYS A 339 4.28 0.04 15.24
N LEU A 340 4.28 0.48 16.51
CA LEU A 340 4.85 -0.27 17.62
C LEU A 340 4.09 -1.58 17.94
N PHE A 341 2.80 -1.66 17.59
CA PHE A 341 2.00 -2.87 17.76
C PHE A 341 2.44 -4.01 16.83
N ASN A 342 2.92 -3.67 15.63
CA ASN A 342 3.42 -4.64 14.65
C ASN A 342 4.93 -4.86 14.74
N CYS A 343 5.72 -3.90 15.23
CA CYS A 343 7.16 -4.10 15.39
C CYS A 343 7.73 -3.30 16.54
N ILE A 344 8.38 -4.01 17.47
CA ILE A 344 9.15 -3.38 18.56
C ILE A 344 10.61 -3.31 18.12
N PRO A 345 11.24 -2.11 18.09
CA PRO A 345 12.63 -1.95 17.68
C PRO A 345 13.60 -2.47 18.75
N PHE A 346 13.82 -3.79 18.81
CA PHE A 346 14.83 -4.38 19.70
C PHE A 346 16.25 -3.96 19.33
N THR A 347 16.50 -3.71 18.05
CA THR A 347 17.73 -3.08 17.54
C THR A 347 17.37 -1.96 16.57
N ARG A 348 18.33 -1.07 16.27
CA ARG A 348 18.11 0.16 15.50
C ARG A 348 17.50 -0.09 14.12
N ASP A 349 17.95 -1.15 13.44
CA ASP A 349 17.52 -1.48 12.08
C ASP A 349 16.48 -2.61 12.03
N PHE A 350 16.03 -3.10 13.18
CA PHE A 350 15.17 -4.29 13.27
C PHE A 350 13.83 -4.09 12.54
N CYS A 351 13.25 -2.90 12.66
CA CYS A 351 12.01 -2.51 12.00
C CYS A 351 12.24 -1.62 10.76
N ALA A 352 13.50 -1.36 10.38
CA ALA A 352 13.82 -0.45 9.27
C ALA A 352 13.28 -0.95 7.93
N SER A 353 13.20 -2.28 7.75
CA SER A 353 12.58 -2.89 6.58
C SER A 353 11.05 -2.70 6.50
N GLN A 354 10.43 -2.12 7.53
CA GLN A 354 9.01 -1.78 7.58
C GLN A 354 8.76 -0.26 7.45
N ASN A 355 9.74 0.52 6.97
CA ASN A 355 9.70 1.98 6.94
C ASN A 355 9.46 2.62 8.32
N ILE A 356 9.79 1.90 9.39
CA ILE A 356 9.81 2.43 10.76
C ILE A 356 11.26 2.80 11.06
N ASN A 357 11.64 4.02 10.69
CA ASN A 357 12.99 4.52 10.87
C ASN A 357 12.98 5.57 11.99
N PHE A 358 13.53 5.23 13.17
CA PHE A 358 13.60 6.17 14.30
C PHE A 358 14.70 7.23 14.14
N LYS A 359 15.32 7.33 12.97
CA LYS A 359 16.16 8.48 12.61
C LYS A 359 15.26 9.71 12.46
N ARG A 360 15.39 10.67 13.37
CA ARG A 360 15.26 12.08 12.98
C ARG A 360 16.40 12.31 11.97
N GLU A 361 16.07 12.49 10.70
CA GLU A 361 17.05 12.71 9.63
C GLU A 361 18.08 13.76 10.10
N GLU A 362 19.36 13.40 10.10
CA GLU A 362 20.39 14.43 10.14
C GLU A 362 20.24 15.23 8.83
N PRO A 363 20.12 16.56 8.92
CA PRO A 363 19.94 17.39 7.73
C PRO A 363 21.14 17.20 6.82
N VAL A 364 20.88 16.78 5.58
CA VAL A 364 21.87 16.73 4.47
C VAL A 364 22.27 18.14 4.06
#